data_AF-A0A1Y9G8A7-F1
#
_entry.id   AF-A0A1Y9G8A7-F1
#
_cell.length_a   1.000
_cell.length_b   1.000
_cell.length_c   1.000
_cell.angle_alpha   90.00
_cell.angle_beta   90.00
_cell.angle_gamma   90.00
#
_symmetry.space_group_name_H-M   'P 1'
#
loop_
_entity.id
_entity.type
_entity.pdbx_description
1 polymer ?
#
loop_
_entity_poly.entity_id
_entity_poly.type
_entity_poly.pdbx_seq_one_letter_code
_entity_poly.pdbx_strand_id
1 'polypeptide(L)'
;MRIAPVLLVVFGLVSCGYGATLRGSSDDELEALQYVEQIESEILSRRNVGTEAEWAYESDINDANLLVKNEVAAANAAFFKDVAETLAKYDYESFQDEDLKRRVKKLTSLGYAALPEDKFARMLDAINAMQDNYAKVKVCDYHDRTKCDLALEPELTEILANSRDPEELKYYWQQWYDAAGAPTRDDFQTYVDLNGEAARLNNYPTGAEYWLKAYEDDTFEEQVNAVIEELRPLYEQIHAHVRYQLRKYYGDEIVSEKGPIPMHLLGNMWAQDWAGVAAITSPYPDRQQLDVTDEMVRQGYTPIQMFEMGDEFFQSLNMTKLPQSFWEKSILEKPEDGRDLVCHASAWEFSKTDDVRIKQCTRVTMDQFFTAHHELGHVQYFLQYQHLPSVYRDGANPGFHEAVGDVLSLSVSTPKHLEKIGLLKDYVQDEESKLNQFYTAALTKLVFLPFAYTIDKYRWGIFRGDIKPEEYNCKFWEMRSKYSGIEPPVVRSEADLDAPAKYHVSADVEYLRYFVSFIIQFQFHRAACEKAGEYVKGDPIKTLNDCDIYQSAEAGNAIKAMLEMGSSKPWPDAMEVLTGERRMSADALIEYFQPLYDWLVVENERLGAYVGWEETKMCIWL
;
A
#
# COMPACT_ATOMS: atom_id res chain seq x y z
N MET A 1 -98.35 -46.82 3.20
CA MET A 1 -97.20 -47.69 3.52
C MET A 1 -95.95 -46.95 3.07
N ARG A 2 -95.01 -46.73 3.98
CA ARG A 2 -93.80 -45.93 3.81
C ARG A 2 -92.91 -46.46 2.68
N ILE A 3 -92.19 -45.58 1.98
CA ILE A 3 -90.74 -45.63 1.69
C ILE A 3 -90.35 -44.24 1.14
N ALA A 4 -89.29 -43.66 1.72
CA ALA A 4 -88.74 -42.35 1.39
C ALA A 4 -87.62 -42.46 0.33
N PRO A 5 -87.30 -41.38 -0.41
CA PRO A 5 -85.99 -41.19 -0.98
C PRO A 5 -85.24 -40.02 -0.30
N VAL A 6 -83.96 -40.26 -0.08
CA VAL A 6 -82.96 -39.40 0.53
C VAL A 6 -82.59 -38.26 -0.43
N LEU A 7 -82.64 -37.00 0.04
CA LEU A 7 -82.07 -35.84 -0.64
C LEU A 7 -80.60 -35.70 -0.26
N LEU A 8 -79.71 -35.76 -1.24
CA LEU A 8 -78.29 -35.43 -1.11
C LEU A 8 -78.10 -34.01 -1.68
N VAL A 9 -77.94 -33.02 -0.79
CA VAL A 9 -77.59 -31.65 -1.15
C VAL A 9 -76.09 -31.49 -0.93
N VAL A 10 -75.35 -31.33 -2.03
CA VAL A 10 -73.92 -31.01 -2.04
C VAL A 10 -73.77 -29.51 -1.79
N PHE A 11 -73.21 -29.13 -0.64
CA PHE A 11 -72.76 -27.76 -0.38
C PHE A 11 -71.42 -27.54 -1.10
N GLY A 12 -71.40 -26.61 -2.05
CA GLY A 12 -70.17 -26.08 -2.62
C GLY A 12 -69.47 -25.18 -1.60
N LEU A 13 -68.31 -25.62 -1.11
CA LEU A 13 -67.36 -24.78 -0.39
C LEU A 13 -66.58 -23.95 -1.41
N VAL A 14 -66.85 -22.64 -1.46
CA VAL A 14 -65.98 -21.66 -2.10
C VAL A 14 -64.78 -21.47 -1.17
N SER A 15 -63.67 -22.14 -1.48
CA SER A 15 -62.37 -21.81 -0.91
C SER A 15 -61.85 -20.56 -1.61
N CYS A 16 -61.82 -19.45 -0.89
CA CYS A 16 -61.09 -18.26 -1.30
C CYS A 16 -59.61 -18.56 -1.04
N GLY A 17 -58.92 -19.11 -2.05
CA GLY A 17 -57.48 -19.26 -2.03
C GLY A 17 -56.84 -17.88 -2.12
N TYR A 18 -56.28 -17.38 -1.01
CA TYR A 18 -55.23 -16.37 -1.07
C TYR A 18 -54.09 -16.95 -1.89
N GLY A 19 -54.00 -16.53 -3.15
CA GLY A 19 -52.84 -16.82 -3.99
C GLY A 19 -51.66 -16.03 -3.43
N ALA A 20 -50.84 -16.68 -2.61
CA ALA A 20 -49.44 -16.28 -2.50
C ALA A 20 -48.82 -16.57 -3.87
N THR A 21 -48.67 -15.55 -4.70
CA THR A 21 -47.79 -15.62 -5.86
C THR A 21 -46.40 -15.97 -5.34
N LEU A 22 -45.95 -17.20 -5.65
CA LEU A 22 -44.56 -17.60 -5.51
C LEU A 22 -43.74 -16.62 -6.36
N ARG A 23 -43.07 -15.66 -5.71
CA ARG A 23 -42.11 -14.76 -6.37
C ARG A 23 -41.05 -15.62 -7.05
N GLY A 24 -40.82 -15.40 -8.33
CA GLY A 24 -39.76 -16.06 -9.06
C GLY A 24 -38.44 -15.33 -8.83
N SER A 25 -37.33 -16.06 -8.80
CA SER A 25 -35.96 -15.50 -8.72
C SER A 25 -35.70 -14.39 -9.76
N SER A 26 -36.35 -14.45 -10.94
CA SER A 26 -36.26 -13.42 -11.99
C SER A 26 -36.93 -12.09 -11.63
N ASP A 27 -37.96 -12.06 -10.78
CA ASP A 27 -38.60 -10.81 -10.35
C ASP A 27 -37.76 -10.12 -9.27
N ASP A 28 -37.21 -10.91 -8.34
CA ASP A 28 -36.32 -10.45 -7.28
C ASP A 28 -35.00 -9.88 -7.86
N GLU A 29 -34.45 -10.51 -8.90
CA GLU A 29 -33.25 -10.04 -9.62
C GLU A 29 -33.49 -8.70 -10.32
N LEU A 30 -34.66 -8.52 -10.96
CA LEU A 30 -35.02 -7.26 -11.61
C LEU A 30 -35.26 -6.13 -10.59
N GLU A 31 -35.91 -6.42 -9.46
CA GLU A 31 -36.09 -5.47 -8.36
C GLU A 31 -34.74 -5.02 -7.78
N ALA A 32 -33.82 -5.96 -7.54
CA ALA A 32 -32.49 -5.66 -7.04
C ALA A 32 -31.68 -4.80 -8.04
N LEU A 33 -31.72 -5.12 -9.33
CA LEU A 33 -31.07 -4.32 -10.38
C LEU A 33 -31.58 -2.87 -10.36
N GLN A 34 -32.89 -2.69 -10.38
CA GLN A 34 -33.50 -1.36 -10.34
C GLN A 34 -33.11 -0.58 -9.09
N TYR A 35 -33.06 -1.24 -7.93
CA TYR A 35 -32.63 -0.62 -6.68
C TYR A 35 -31.18 -0.14 -6.77
N VAL A 36 -30.25 -1.01 -7.19
CA VAL A 36 -28.82 -0.65 -7.30
C VAL A 36 -28.60 0.48 -8.31
N GLU A 37 -29.32 0.50 -9.43
CA GLU A 37 -29.25 1.60 -10.41
C GLU A 37 -29.81 2.92 -9.87
N GLN A 38 -30.91 2.87 -9.09
CA GLN A 38 -31.52 4.07 -8.52
C GLN A 38 -30.63 4.75 -7.45
N ILE A 39 -29.96 3.96 -6.60
CA ILE A 39 -29.13 4.49 -5.51
C ILE A 39 -27.73 4.93 -5.95
N GLU A 40 -27.31 4.59 -7.17
CA GLU A 40 -25.95 4.83 -7.67
C GLU A 40 -25.54 6.31 -7.57
N SER A 41 -26.44 7.21 -8.00
CA SER A 41 -26.18 8.67 -7.92
C SER A 41 -26.07 9.17 -6.47
N GLU A 42 -26.82 8.58 -5.54
CA GLU A 42 -26.75 8.92 -4.12
C GLU A 42 -25.46 8.39 -3.49
N ILE A 43 -25.03 7.16 -3.84
CA ILE A 43 -23.74 6.60 -3.41
C ILE A 43 -22.59 7.51 -3.83
N LEU A 44 -22.53 7.90 -5.10
CA LEU A 44 -21.47 8.80 -5.60
C LEU A 44 -21.50 10.16 -4.91
N SER A 45 -22.68 10.74 -4.71
CA SER A 45 -22.83 12.01 -4.00
C SER A 45 -22.36 11.91 -2.54
N ARG A 46 -22.70 10.83 -1.83
CA ARG A 46 -22.32 10.61 -0.43
C ARG A 46 -20.83 10.33 -0.26
N ARG A 47 -20.26 9.53 -1.17
CA ARG A 47 -18.81 9.30 -1.22
C ARG A 47 -18.07 10.60 -1.47
N ASN A 48 -18.50 11.41 -2.44
CA ASN A 48 -17.89 12.73 -2.66
C ASN A 48 -17.88 13.60 -1.39
N VAL A 49 -19.01 13.69 -0.68
CA VAL A 49 -19.08 14.47 0.57
C VAL A 49 -18.16 13.91 1.65
N GLY A 50 -18.06 12.58 1.76
CA GLY A 50 -17.11 11.88 2.63
C GLY A 50 -15.66 12.23 2.31
N THR A 51 -15.26 12.04 1.05
CA THR A 51 -13.89 12.31 0.58
C THR A 51 -13.52 13.79 0.72
N GLU A 52 -14.44 14.73 0.47
CA GLU A 52 -14.16 16.16 0.69
C GLU A 52 -13.94 16.50 2.17
N ALA A 53 -14.72 15.89 3.07
CA ALA A 53 -14.55 16.10 4.51
C ALA A 53 -13.22 15.52 5.01
N GLU A 54 -12.85 14.33 4.52
CA GLU A 54 -11.58 13.70 4.85
C GLU A 54 -10.38 14.46 4.28
N TRP A 55 -10.45 14.88 3.01
CA TRP A 55 -9.45 15.72 2.38
C TRP A 55 -9.22 17.03 3.15
N ALA A 56 -10.31 17.70 3.58
CA ALA A 56 -10.23 18.92 4.36
C ALA A 56 -9.51 18.70 5.70
N TYR A 57 -9.78 17.57 6.37
CA TYR A 57 -9.12 17.20 7.60
C TYR A 57 -7.64 16.89 7.42
N GLU A 58 -7.29 16.02 6.47
CA GLU A 58 -5.89 15.64 6.27
C GLU A 58 -5.01 16.77 5.72
N SER A 59 -5.62 17.77 5.08
CA SER A 59 -4.93 18.95 4.56
C SER A 59 -4.80 20.08 5.59
N ASP A 60 -5.59 20.03 6.66
CA ASP A 60 -5.66 21.02 7.74
C ASP A 60 -6.27 20.36 9.00
N ILE A 61 -5.40 19.77 9.82
CA ILE A 61 -5.79 18.98 10.99
C ILE A 61 -6.22 19.92 12.13
N ASN A 62 -7.52 19.97 12.39
CA ASN A 62 -8.11 20.70 13.50
C ASN A 62 -9.45 20.10 13.94
N ASP A 63 -9.89 20.45 15.16
CA ASP A 63 -11.11 19.90 15.78
C ASP A 63 -12.38 20.14 14.94
N ALA A 64 -12.45 21.27 14.22
CA ALA A 64 -13.62 21.60 13.41
C ALA A 64 -13.72 20.70 12.17
N ASN A 65 -12.60 20.48 11.47
CA ASN A 65 -12.55 19.56 10.33
C ASN A 65 -12.74 18.11 10.78
N LEU A 66 -12.19 17.72 11.94
CA LEU A 66 -12.39 16.38 12.51
C LEU A 66 -13.87 16.10 12.81
N LEU A 67 -14.56 17.07 13.42
CA LEU A 67 -15.98 16.94 13.71
C LEU A 67 -16.80 16.72 12.42
N VAL A 68 -16.53 17.52 11.38
CA VAL A 68 -17.22 17.39 10.09
C VAL A 68 -16.92 16.04 9.43
N LYS A 69 -15.65 15.60 9.43
CA LYS A 69 -15.25 14.28 8.92
C LYS A 69 -16.03 13.16 9.63
N ASN A 70 -16.07 13.18 10.96
CA ASN A 70 -16.72 12.14 11.75
C ASN A 70 -18.26 12.14 11.59
N GLU A 71 -18.90 13.31 11.57
CA GLU A 71 -20.35 13.43 11.33
C GLU A 71 -20.75 12.88 9.96
N VAL A 72 -19.98 13.21 8.91
CA VAL A 72 -20.20 12.70 7.56
C VAL A 72 -19.96 11.19 7.49
N ALA A 73 -18.89 10.70 8.13
CA ALA A 73 -18.58 9.27 8.18
C ALA A 73 -19.71 8.47 8.85
N ALA A 74 -20.24 8.95 9.98
CA ALA A 74 -21.36 8.32 10.68
C ALA A 74 -22.65 8.31 9.83
N ALA A 75 -22.97 9.44 9.17
CA ALA A 75 -24.12 9.53 8.29
C ALA A 75 -24.02 8.57 7.08
N ASN A 76 -22.82 8.43 6.50
CA ASN A 76 -22.57 7.49 5.42
C ASN A 76 -22.63 6.03 5.89
N ALA A 77 -22.11 5.71 7.08
CA ALA A 77 -22.21 4.38 7.66
C ALA A 77 -23.68 3.96 7.85
N ALA A 78 -24.53 4.84 8.36
CA ALA A 78 -25.96 4.59 8.48
C ALA A 78 -26.63 4.34 7.12
N PHE A 79 -26.32 5.16 6.11
CA PHE A 79 -26.84 4.97 4.75
C PHE A 79 -26.43 3.62 4.14
N PHE A 80 -25.14 3.26 4.21
CA PHE A 80 -24.68 1.98 3.64
C PHE A 80 -25.26 0.79 4.38
N LYS A 81 -25.52 0.90 5.68
CA LYS A 81 -26.24 -0.11 6.45
C LYS A 81 -27.66 -0.32 5.91
N ASP A 82 -28.41 0.74 5.66
CA ASP A 82 -29.76 0.65 5.06
C ASP A 82 -29.73 0.00 3.66
N VAL A 83 -28.70 0.34 2.86
CA VAL A 83 -28.48 -0.29 1.54
C VAL A 83 -28.22 -1.78 1.68
N ALA A 84 -27.31 -2.18 2.56
CA ALA A 84 -26.99 -3.58 2.79
C ALA A 84 -28.19 -4.37 3.34
N GLU A 85 -28.95 -3.81 4.30
CA GLU A 85 -30.17 -4.41 4.84
C GLU A 85 -31.26 -4.57 3.79
N THR A 86 -31.35 -3.63 2.84
CA THR A 86 -32.29 -3.72 1.71
C THR A 86 -31.87 -4.83 0.75
N LEU A 87 -30.59 -4.90 0.40
CA LEU A 87 -30.06 -5.91 -0.51
C LEU A 87 -30.02 -7.32 0.09
N ALA A 88 -29.85 -7.44 1.41
CA ALA A 88 -29.86 -8.72 2.13
C ALA A 88 -31.24 -9.44 2.11
N LYS A 89 -32.31 -8.76 1.66
CA LYS A 89 -33.63 -9.38 1.46
C LYS A 89 -33.68 -10.30 0.25
N TYR A 90 -32.74 -10.15 -0.68
CA TYR A 90 -32.64 -10.94 -1.89
C TYR A 90 -31.63 -12.07 -1.71
N ASP A 91 -31.97 -13.27 -2.21
CA ASP A 91 -31.00 -14.37 -2.37
C ASP A 91 -30.14 -14.11 -3.61
N TYR A 92 -29.25 -13.12 -3.52
CA TYR A 92 -28.50 -12.63 -4.67
C TYR A 92 -27.56 -13.70 -5.27
N GLU A 93 -27.14 -14.70 -4.49
CA GLU A 93 -26.34 -15.84 -4.98
C GLU A 93 -27.10 -16.64 -6.06
N SER A 94 -28.44 -16.61 -6.04
CA SER A 94 -29.31 -17.28 -7.00
C SER A 94 -29.52 -16.54 -8.33
N PHE A 95 -29.08 -15.27 -8.42
CA PHE A 95 -29.23 -14.45 -9.63
C PHE A 95 -28.56 -15.10 -10.85
N GLN A 96 -28.92 -14.73 -12.07
CA GLN A 96 -28.25 -15.21 -13.28
C GLN A 96 -27.23 -14.20 -13.81
N ASP A 97 -27.42 -12.91 -13.52
CA ASP A 97 -26.51 -11.83 -13.83
C ASP A 97 -25.33 -11.80 -12.84
N GLU A 98 -24.19 -12.31 -13.29
CA GLU A 98 -22.94 -12.31 -12.51
C GLU A 98 -22.42 -10.89 -12.19
N ASP A 99 -22.73 -9.88 -13.00
CA ASP A 99 -22.40 -8.49 -12.69
C ASP A 99 -23.21 -8.00 -11.51
N LEU A 100 -24.54 -8.20 -11.55
CA LEU A 100 -25.42 -7.81 -10.47
C LEU A 100 -25.05 -8.54 -9.16
N LYS A 101 -24.73 -9.84 -9.21
CA LYS A 101 -24.23 -10.59 -8.05
C LYS A 101 -23.04 -9.91 -7.41
N ARG A 102 -22.05 -9.54 -8.22
CA ARG A 102 -20.81 -8.92 -7.73
C ARG A 102 -21.09 -7.52 -7.15
N ARG A 103 -21.95 -6.72 -7.79
CA ARG A 103 -22.39 -5.41 -7.26
C ARG A 103 -23.07 -5.56 -5.91
N VAL A 104 -24.01 -6.49 -5.79
CA VAL A 104 -24.72 -6.75 -4.53
C VAL A 104 -23.77 -7.27 -3.45
N LYS A 105 -22.90 -8.24 -3.76
CA LYS A 105 -21.87 -8.75 -2.84
C LYS A 105 -20.96 -7.64 -2.30
N LYS A 106 -20.57 -6.67 -3.14
CA LYS A 106 -19.75 -5.52 -2.71
C LYS A 106 -20.54 -4.54 -1.85
N LEU A 107 -21.82 -4.29 -2.16
CA LEU A 107 -22.68 -3.37 -1.38
C LEU A 107 -23.13 -3.93 -0.03
N THR A 108 -23.20 -5.25 0.11
CA THR A 108 -23.55 -5.91 1.39
C THR A 108 -22.33 -6.08 2.31
N SER A 109 -21.12 -5.80 1.83
CA SER A 109 -19.89 -5.79 2.61
C SER A 109 -19.70 -4.44 3.32
N LEU A 110 -20.22 -4.31 4.54
CA LEU A 110 -20.25 -3.06 5.31
C LEU A 110 -18.92 -2.65 5.95
N GLY A 111 -18.04 -3.61 6.24
CA GLY A 111 -16.84 -3.34 7.04
C GLY A 111 -17.19 -2.74 8.40
N TYR A 112 -16.54 -1.65 8.78
CA TYR A 112 -16.77 -1.01 10.08
C TYR A 112 -18.18 -0.45 10.24
N ALA A 113 -18.86 -0.08 9.13
CA ALA A 113 -20.25 0.39 9.18
C ALA A 113 -21.24 -0.68 9.69
N ALA A 114 -20.82 -1.94 9.83
CA ALA A 114 -21.62 -2.98 10.47
C ALA A 114 -21.78 -2.76 11.98
N LEU A 115 -20.85 -2.04 12.61
CA LEU A 115 -20.87 -1.76 14.05
C LEU A 115 -22.12 -0.94 14.44
N PRO A 116 -22.61 -1.08 15.69
CA PRO A 116 -23.51 -0.10 16.29
C PRO A 116 -22.93 1.32 16.24
N GLU A 117 -23.79 2.34 16.14
CA GLU A 117 -23.39 3.75 15.97
C GLU A 117 -22.38 4.23 17.03
N ASP A 118 -22.61 3.88 18.31
CA ASP A 118 -21.72 4.25 19.42
C ASP A 118 -20.34 3.59 19.31
N LYS A 119 -20.29 2.34 18.84
CA LYS A 119 -19.06 1.59 18.62
C LYS A 119 -18.32 2.05 17.38
N PHE A 120 -19.04 2.38 16.30
CA PHE A 120 -18.46 2.94 15.09
C PHE A 120 -17.79 4.29 15.39
N ALA A 121 -18.48 5.18 16.10
CA ALA A 121 -17.90 6.46 16.54
C ALA A 121 -16.65 6.25 17.39
N ARG A 122 -16.70 5.36 18.39
CA ARG A 122 -15.54 5.03 19.24
C ARG A 122 -14.36 4.45 18.44
N MET A 123 -14.64 3.66 17.40
CA MET A 123 -13.61 3.13 16.52
C MET A 123 -12.94 4.25 15.72
N LEU A 124 -13.74 5.16 15.14
CA LEU A 124 -13.22 6.32 14.41
C LEU A 124 -12.38 7.21 15.33
N ASP A 125 -12.84 7.48 16.56
CA ASP A 125 -12.10 8.29 17.54
C ASP A 125 -10.74 7.67 17.85
N ALA A 126 -10.68 6.34 18.06
CA ALA A 126 -9.43 5.63 18.31
C ALA A 126 -8.45 5.72 17.12
N ILE A 127 -8.93 5.48 15.89
CA ILE A 127 -8.08 5.57 14.69
C ILE A 127 -7.58 7.01 14.49
N ASN A 128 -8.47 8.01 14.60
CA ASN A 128 -8.10 9.42 14.46
C ASN A 128 -7.10 9.85 15.54
N ALA A 129 -7.23 9.37 16.79
CA ALA A 129 -6.28 9.68 17.86
C ALA A 129 -4.87 9.14 17.57
N MET A 130 -4.77 7.92 17.01
CA MET A 130 -3.49 7.35 16.57
C MET A 130 -2.88 8.14 15.40
N GLN A 131 -3.68 8.46 14.40
CA GLN A 131 -3.26 9.26 13.23
C GLN A 131 -2.78 10.66 13.65
N ASP A 132 -3.53 11.33 14.53
CA ASP A 132 -3.20 12.65 15.04
C ASP A 132 -1.92 12.65 15.87
N ASN A 133 -1.76 11.66 16.74
CA ASN A 133 -0.53 11.48 17.49
C ASN A 133 0.66 11.39 16.53
N TYR A 134 0.59 10.49 15.55
CA TYR A 134 1.65 10.30 14.56
C TYR A 134 1.97 11.60 13.80
N ALA A 135 0.96 12.30 13.29
CA ALA A 135 1.13 13.50 12.47
C ALA A 135 1.72 14.68 13.25
N LYS A 136 1.42 14.78 14.56
CA LYS A 136 1.81 15.90 15.43
C LYS A 136 3.11 15.65 16.20
N VAL A 137 3.74 14.47 16.08
CA VAL A 137 5.01 14.20 16.77
C VAL A 137 6.07 15.23 16.36
N LYS A 138 6.67 15.86 17.38
CA LYS A 138 7.86 16.70 17.29
C LYS A 138 8.89 16.22 18.30
N VAL A 139 10.16 16.23 17.92
CA VAL A 139 11.27 15.82 18.79
C VAL A 139 12.29 16.95 18.96
N CYS A 140 13.06 16.90 20.04
CA CYS A 140 14.12 17.87 20.28
C CYS A 140 15.39 17.54 19.49
N ASP A 141 16.09 18.55 19.01
CA ASP A 141 17.33 18.40 18.26
C ASP A 141 18.43 17.74 19.12
N TYR A 142 19.22 16.86 18.52
CA TYR A 142 20.31 16.12 19.18
C TYR A 142 21.38 17.04 19.76
N HIS A 143 21.71 18.11 19.04
CA HIS A 143 22.77 19.06 19.39
C HIS A 143 22.24 20.29 20.16
N ASP A 144 20.96 20.64 19.99
CA ASP A 144 20.30 21.72 20.74
C ASP A 144 18.96 21.28 21.36
N ARG A 145 19.01 20.90 22.65
CA ARG A 145 17.83 20.44 23.39
C ARG A 145 16.74 21.50 23.60
N THR A 146 16.98 22.76 23.22
CA THR A 146 15.97 23.83 23.30
C THR A 146 15.14 23.95 22.02
N LYS A 147 15.61 23.36 20.91
CA LYS A 147 14.91 23.30 19.64
C LYS A 147 14.09 22.01 19.56
N CYS A 148 12.77 22.10 19.71
CA CYS A 148 11.86 20.94 19.78
C CYS A 148 10.73 21.01 18.74
N ASP A 149 11.09 21.36 17.51
CA ASP A 149 10.19 21.57 16.37
C ASP A 149 10.48 20.62 15.20
N LEU A 150 11.39 19.66 15.34
CA LEU A 150 11.72 18.69 14.29
C LEU A 150 10.57 17.68 14.13
N ALA A 151 9.98 17.62 12.94
CA ALA A 151 8.97 16.63 12.58
C ALA A 151 9.61 15.43 11.88
N LEU A 152 8.82 14.37 11.67
CA LEU A 152 9.23 13.30 10.75
C LEU A 152 9.58 13.87 9.36
N GLU A 153 8.65 14.63 8.78
CA GLU A 153 8.80 15.21 7.44
C GLU A 153 8.98 16.75 7.48
N PRO A 154 10.09 17.29 6.95
CA PRO A 154 11.23 16.57 6.36
C PRO A 154 12.36 16.22 7.35
N GLU A 155 12.39 16.81 8.56
CA GLU A 155 13.64 16.90 9.33
C GLU A 155 14.23 15.54 9.71
N LEU A 156 13.44 14.64 10.31
CA LEU A 156 13.96 13.32 10.70
C LEU A 156 14.23 12.43 9.48
N THR A 157 13.38 12.48 8.45
CA THR A 157 13.60 11.71 7.21
C THR A 157 14.94 12.11 6.56
N GLU A 158 15.25 13.41 6.48
CA GLU A 158 16.53 13.90 5.96
C GLU A 158 17.72 13.51 6.86
N ILE A 159 17.57 13.59 8.19
CA ILE A 159 18.64 13.21 9.13
C ILE A 159 18.93 11.71 9.02
N LEU A 160 17.91 10.85 9.05
CA LEU A 160 18.09 9.40 8.99
C LEU A 160 18.72 8.99 7.65
N ALA A 161 18.36 9.64 6.54
CA ALA A 161 18.94 9.35 5.23
C ALA A 161 20.42 9.77 5.11
N ASN A 162 20.81 10.89 5.73
CA ASN A 162 22.11 11.53 5.47
C ASN A 162 23.12 11.44 6.62
N SER A 163 22.69 11.41 7.87
CA SER A 163 23.61 11.31 9.01
C SER A 163 24.30 9.95 9.02
N ARG A 164 25.54 9.95 9.50
CA ARG A 164 26.40 8.78 9.70
C ARG A 164 26.97 8.77 11.12
N ASP A 165 26.34 9.48 12.05
CA ASP A 165 26.65 9.40 13.47
C ASP A 165 25.70 8.39 14.13
N PRO A 166 26.17 7.21 14.56
CA PRO A 166 25.33 6.19 15.18
C PRO A 166 24.58 6.69 16.43
N GLU A 167 25.17 7.58 17.22
CA GLU A 167 24.55 8.08 18.45
C GLU A 167 23.46 9.10 18.17
N GLU A 168 23.64 9.93 17.14
CA GLU A 168 22.60 10.84 16.64
C GLU A 168 21.41 10.05 16.07
N LEU A 169 21.68 9.08 15.18
CA LEU A 169 20.67 8.23 14.57
C LEU A 169 19.88 7.45 15.63
N LYS A 170 20.58 6.92 16.65
CA LYS A 170 19.97 6.18 17.76
C LYS A 170 19.07 7.08 18.59
N TYR A 171 19.52 8.31 18.86
CA TYR A 171 18.73 9.29 19.59
C TYR A 171 17.40 9.58 18.87
N TYR A 172 17.44 9.94 17.58
CA TYR A 172 16.21 10.27 16.85
C TYR A 172 15.29 9.07 16.67
N TRP A 173 15.84 7.89 16.42
CA TRP A 173 15.06 6.64 16.39
C TRP A 173 14.30 6.46 17.70
N GLN A 174 14.99 6.56 18.85
CA GLN A 174 14.36 6.35 20.14
C GLN A 174 13.29 7.40 20.42
N GLN A 175 13.56 8.68 20.18
CA GLN A 175 12.57 9.74 20.40
C GLN A 175 11.31 9.55 19.53
N TRP A 176 11.49 9.14 18.27
CA TRP A 176 10.38 8.90 17.38
C TRP A 176 9.49 7.76 17.88
N TYR A 177 10.08 6.60 18.16
CA TYR A 177 9.35 5.42 18.60
C TYR A 177 8.68 5.62 19.97
N ASP A 178 9.35 6.31 20.90
CA ASP A 178 8.78 6.62 22.22
C ASP A 178 7.59 7.61 22.13
N ALA A 179 7.55 8.47 21.10
CA ALA A 179 6.50 9.49 20.93
C ALA A 179 5.33 9.04 20.03
N ALA A 180 5.61 8.30 18.95
CA ALA A 180 4.62 7.85 17.96
C ALA A 180 4.03 6.46 18.27
N GLY A 181 4.71 5.69 19.12
CA GLY A 181 4.35 4.31 19.46
C GLY A 181 3.56 4.20 20.77
N ALA A 182 4.28 4.04 21.88
CA ALA A 182 3.72 3.73 23.20
C ALA A 182 2.52 4.60 23.67
N PRO A 183 2.47 5.92 23.40
CA PRO A 183 1.35 6.76 23.84
C PRO A 183 -0.02 6.36 23.27
N THR A 184 -0.06 5.60 22.16
CA THR A 184 -1.30 5.22 21.47
C THR A 184 -1.85 3.85 21.88
N ARG A 185 -1.26 3.19 22.89
CA ARG A 185 -1.59 1.80 23.26
C ARG A 185 -3.08 1.56 23.53
N ASP A 186 -3.74 2.46 24.26
CA ASP A 186 -5.15 2.29 24.64
C ASP A 186 -6.08 2.45 23.42
N ASP A 187 -5.76 3.38 22.52
CA ASP A 187 -6.47 3.58 21.27
C ASP A 187 -6.26 2.40 20.33
N PHE A 188 -5.02 1.89 20.22
CA PHE A 188 -4.69 0.70 19.44
C PHE A 188 -5.45 -0.53 19.93
N GLN A 189 -5.55 -0.74 21.25
CA GLN A 189 -6.34 -1.85 21.81
C GLN A 189 -7.83 -1.68 21.51
N THR A 190 -8.37 -0.47 21.67
CA THR A 190 -9.78 -0.17 21.34
C THR A 190 -10.06 -0.45 19.86
N TYR A 191 -9.15 -0.06 18.98
CA TYR A 191 -9.20 -0.35 17.55
C TYR A 191 -9.22 -1.86 17.26
N VAL A 192 -8.30 -2.63 17.85
CA VAL A 192 -8.21 -4.09 17.65
C VAL A 192 -9.50 -4.79 18.07
N ASP A 193 -10.05 -4.43 19.24
CA ASP A 193 -11.28 -5.02 19.77
C ASP A 193 -12.48 -4.78 18.83
N LEU A 194 -12.62 -3.53 18.35
CA LEU A 194 -13.73 -3.11 17.49
C LEU A 194 -13.57 -3.61 16.05
N ASN A 195 -12.34 -3.70 15.54
CA ASN A 195 -12.03 -4.34 14.26
C ASN A 195 -12.48 -5.81 14.28
N GLY A 196 -12.13 -6.56 15.34
CA GLY A 196 -12.54 -7.96 15.49
C GLY A 196 -14.06 -8.14 15.62
N GLU A 197 -14.75 -7.21 16.29
CA GLU A 197 -16.22 -7.20 16.34
C GLU A 197 -16.84 -6.92 14.96
N ALA A 198 -16.35 -5.91 14.24
CA ALA A 198 -16.81 -5.56 12.90
C ALA A 198 -16.63 -6.73 11.93
N ALA A 199 -15.48 -7.42 11.97
CA ALA A 199 -15.24 -8.60 11.13
C ALA A 199 -16.30 -9.69 11.36
N ARG A 200 -16.61 -10.00 12.63
CA ARG A 200 -17.65 -10.99 12.99
C ARG A 200 -19.04 -10.58 12.53
N LEU A 201 -19.38 -9.29 12.60
CA LEU A 201 -20.65 -8.76 12.08
C LEU A 201 -20.74 -8.88 10.55
N ASN A 202 -19.60 -8.93 9.85
CA ASN A 202 -19.51 -9.20 8.41
C ASN A 202 -19.33 -10.70 8.08
N ASN A 203 -19.54 -11.61 9.03
CA ASN A 203 -19.37 -13.06 8.89
C ASN A 203 -17.92 -13.52 8.60
N TYR A 204 -16.91 -12.74 9.01
CA TYR A 204 -15.51 -13.15 9.00
C TYR A 204 -15.02 -13.49 10.41
N PRO A 205 -14.15 -14.49 10.59
CA PRO A 205 -13.64 -14.85 11.93
C PRO A 205 -12.92 -13.70 12.61
N THR A 206 -12.08 -12.96 11.87
CA THR A 206 -11.23 -11.89 12.38
C THR A 206 -11.01 -10.80 11.33
N GLY A 207 -10.38 -9.68 11.74
CA GLY A 207 -9.92 -8.64 10.82
C GLY A 207 -8.98 -9.13 9.74
N ALA A 208 -8.19 -10.18 10.02
CA ALA A 208 -7.25 -10.74 9.05
C ALA A 208 -7.98 -11.34 7.84
N GLU A 209 -8.96 -12.22 8.07
CA GLU A 209 -9.76 -12.78 6.99
C GLU A 209 -10.62 -11.72 6.29
N TYR A 210 -11.07 -10.69 7.04
CA TYR A 210 -11.79 -9.57 6.46
C TYR A 210 -10.92 -8.76 5.47
N TRP A 211 -9.62 -8.57 5.74
CA TRP A 211 -8.69 -7.96 4.78
C TRP A 211 -8.34 -8.90 3.63
N LEU A 212 -7.99 -10.16 3.93
CA LEU A 212 -7.58 -11.14 2.91
C LEU A 212 -8.66 -11.39 1.85
N LYS A 213 -9.94 -11.19 2.16
CA LYS A 213 -11.04 -11.31 1.17
C LYS A 213 -10.86 -10.39 -0.05
N ALA A 214 -10.14 -9.27 0.09
CA ALA A 214 -9.91 -8.32 -1.00
C ALA A 214 -9.08 -8.93 -2.15
N TYR A 215 -8.40 -10.05 -1.87
CA TYR A 215 -7.62 -10.81 -2.84
C TYR A 215 -8.40 -11.97 -3.47
N GLU A 216 -9.66 -12.17 -3.10
CA GLU A 216 -10.59 -13.13 -3.74
C GLU A 216 -10.00 -14.55 -3.97
N ASP A 217 -9.10 -15.00 -3.09
CA ASP A 217 -8.42 -16.29 -3.15
C ASP A 217 -8.18 -16.82 -1.72
N ASP A 218 -8.79 -17.95 -1.38
CA ASP A 218 -8.71 -18.55 -0.04
C ASP A 218 -7.30 -19.07 0.30
N THR A 219 -6.41 -19.20 -0.70
CA THR A 219 -5.02 -19.66 -0.53
C THR A 219 -4.01 -18.51 -0.55
N PHE A 220 -4.46 -17.25 -0.58
CA PHE A 220 -3.59 -16.10 -0.82
C PHE A 220 -2.49 -15.94 0.23
N GLU A 221 -2.78 -16.17 1.52
CA GLU A 221 -1.77 -16.13 2.58
C GLU A 221 -0.68 -17.20 2.38
N GLU A 222 -1.04 -18.39 1.91
CA GLU A 222 -0.07 -19.45 1.59
C GLU A 222 0.83 -19.06 0.41
N GLN A 223 0.27 -18.41 -0.60
CA GLN A 223 1.03 -17.90 -1.75
C GLN A 223 2.03 -16.81 -1.33
N VAL A 224 1.61 -15.86 -0.49
CA VAL A 224 2.48 -14.83 0.09
C VAL A 224 3.62 -15.46 0.90
N ASN A 225 3.31 -16.45 1.74
CA ASN A 225 4.31 -17.17 2.52
C ASN A 225 5.33 -17.88 1.60
N ALA A 226 4.84 -18.54 0.54
CA ALA A 226 5.71 -19.22 -0.42
C ALA A 226 6.66 -18.26 -1.15
N VAL A 227 6.18 -17.10 -1.59
CA VAL A 227 7.01 -16.07 -2.23
C VAL A 227 8.09 -15.54 -1.29
N ILE A 228 7.77 -15.31 -0.01
CA ILE A 228 8.79 -14.89 0.97
C ILE A 228 9.90 -15.93 1.14
N GLU A 229 9.57 -17.22 1.16
CA GLU A 229 10.58 -18.28 1.25
C GLU A 229 11.39 -18.40 -0.05
N GLU A 230 10.76 -18.20 -1.20
CA GLU A 230 11.43 -18.20 -2.51
C GLU A 230 12.45 -17.06 -2.64
N LEU A 231 12.12 -15.87 -2.13
CA LEU A 231 13.00 -14.69 -2.19
C LEU A 231 14.03 -14.64 -1.07
N ARG A 232 13.89 -15.45 -0.01
CA ARG A 232 14.80 -15.44 1.15
C ARG A 232 16.28 -15.60 0.77
N PRO A 233 16.69 -16.54 -0.10
CA PRO A 233 18.11 -16.69 -0.45
C PRO A 233 18.70 -15.41 -1.07
N LEU A 234 17.94 -14.73 -1.94
CA LEU A 234 18.36 -13.47 -2.53
C LEU A 234 18.48 -12.36 -1.48
N TYR A 235 17.47 -12.24 -0.61
CA TYR A 235 17.46 -11.25 0.46
C TYR A 235 18.62 -11.43 1.45
N GLU A 236 18.90 -12.66 1.88
CA GLU A 236 19.97 -12.97 2.83
C GLU A 236 21.36 -12.60 2.28
N GLN A 237 21.57 -12.71 0.97
CA GLN A 237 22.82 -12.27 0.32
C GLN A 237 22.98 -10.75 0.34
N ILE A 238 21.90 -9.99 0.10
CA ILE A 238 21.92 -8.53 0.20
C ILE A 238 22.14 -8.08 1.64
N HIS A 239 21.42 -8.68 2.58
CA HIS A 239 21.56 -8.43 4.00
C HIS A 239 23.01 -8.65 4.46
N ALA A 240 23.61 -9.79 4.10
CA ALA A 240 24.99 -10.13 4.44
C ALA A 240 25.99 -9.09 3.91
N HIS A 241 25.85 -8.69 2.64
CA HIS A 241 26.73 -7.70 2.03
C HIS A 241 26.58 -6.33 2.69
N VAL A 242 25.34 -5.86 2.92
CA VAL A 242 25.05 -4.60 3.61
C VAL A 242 25.65 -4.63 5.02
N ARG A 243 25.39 -5.67 5.82
CA ARG A 243 25.96 -5.83 7.17
C ARG A 243 27.49 -5.79 7.14
N TYR A 244 28.12 -6.48 6.19
CA TYR A 244 29.57 -6.47 6.05
C TYR A 244 30.12 -5.06 5.79
N GLN A 245 29.51 -4.32 4.85
CA GLN A 245 29.96 -2.95 4.53
C GLN A 245 29.69 -1.97 5.69
N LEU A 246 28.54 -2.07 6.35
CA LEU A 246 28.23 -1.26 7.53
C LEU A 246 29.21 -1.55 8.67
N ARG A 247 29.57 -2.82 8.90
CA ARG A 247 30.59 -3.20 9.89
C ARG A 247 31.98 -2.66 9.53
N LYS A 248 32.34 -2.67 8.25
CA LYS A 248 33.59 -2.06 7.77
C LYS A 248 33.62 -0.54 7.99
N TYR A 249 32.47 0.12 7.86
CA TYR A 249 32.33 1.57 8.01
C TYR A 249 32.26 2.01 9.48
N TYR A 250 31.38 1.40 10.27
CA TYR A 250 31.08 1.79 11.66
C TYR A 250 31.92 1.06 12.72
N GLY A 251 32.55 -0.06 12.38
CA GLY A 251 33.27 -0.90 13.31
C GLY A 251 32.42 -2.03 13.91
N ASP A 252 33.10 -2.99 14.53
CA ASP A 252 32.52 -4.23 15.03
C ASP A 252 31.87 -4.12 16.41
N GLU A 253 32.19 -3.07 17.16
CA GLU A 253 31.47 -2.71 18.39
C GLU A 253 30.04 -2.23 18.12
N ILE A 254 29.79 -1.68 16.92
CA ILE A 254 28.49 -1.13 16.52
C ILE A 254 27.69 -2.15 15.69
N VAL A 255 28.35 -2.82 14.73
CA VAL A 255 27.69 -3.80 13.86
C VAL A 255 28.33 -5.17 14.06
N SER A 256 27.54 -6.09 14.63
CA SER A 256 27.96 -7.50 14.80
C SER A 256 28.19 -8.17 13.45
N GLU A 257 29.16 -9.09 13.39
CA GLU A 257 29.39 -9.93 12.20
C GLU A 257 28.22 -10.88 11.93
N LYS A 258 27.56 -11.36 12.99
CA LYS A 258 26.55 -12.44 12.93
C LYS A 258 25.17 -12.05 13.41
N GLY A 259 25.05 -10.93 14.11
CA GLY A 259 23.77 -10.45 14.63
C GLY A 259 22.91 -9.77 13.55
N PRO A 260 21.66 -9.45 13.89
CA PRO A 260 20.84 -8.54 13.10
C PRO A 260 21.51 -7.17 12.92
N ILE A 261 21.14 -6.44 11.87
CA ILE A 261 21.66 -5.08 11.63
C ILE A 261 20.91 -4.10 12.55
N PRO A 262 21.60 -3.23 13.31
CA PRO A 262 20.96 -2.16 14.07
C PRO A 262 20.22 -1.20 13.11
N MET A 263 18.90 -1.19 13.18
CA MET A 263 18.06 -0.66 12.10
C MET A 263 18.22 0.86 11.85
N HIS A 264 18.56 1.63 12.87
CA HIS A 264 18.85 3.06 12.77
C HIS A 264 20.00 3.42 11.81
N LEU A 265 20.83 2.45 11.43
CA LEU A 265 21.95 2.66 10.51
C LEU A 265 21.58 2.47 9.04
N LEU A 266 20.33 2.11 8.72
CA LEU A 266 19.91 1.71 7.38
C LEU A 266 19.31 2.86 6.55
N GLY A 267 19.46 4.11 6.98
CA GLY A 267 19.05 5.27 6.18
C GLY A 267 17.55 5.58 6.23
N ASN A 268 16.78 4.88 7.06
CA ASN A 268 15.33 5.00 7.14
C ASN A 268 14.82 4.70 8.56
N MET A 269 13.80 5.44 9.01
CA MET A 269 13.23 5.32 10.37
C MET A 269 12.80 3.88 10.73
N TRP A 270 12.27 3.14 9.75
CA TRP A 270 11.74 1.78 9.93
C TRP A 270 12.60 0.69 9.29
N ALA A 271 13.72 1.07 8.66
CA ALA A 271 14.53 0.21 7.81
C ALA A 271 13.71 -0.53 6.72
N GLN A 272 12.67 0.13 6.17
CA GLN A 272 11.87 -0.42 5.08
C GLN A 272 12.54 -0.24 3.71
N ASP A 273 13.38 0.79 3.60
CA ASP A 273 14.14 1.19 2.41
C ASP A 273 15.57 1.51 2.86
N TRP A 274 16.56 1.02 2.12
CA TRP A 274 17.98 1.12 2.48
C TRP A 274 18.78 1.99 1.49
N ALA A 275 18.14 2.73 0.59
CA ALA A 275 18.82 3.61 -0.37
C ALA A 275 19.70 4.65 0.32
N GLY A 276 19.30 5.12 1.51
CA GLY A 276 20.06 6.09 2.30
C GLY A 276 21.49 5.62 2.64
N VAL A 277 21.81 4.32 2.59
CA VAL A 277 23.17 3.81 2.82
C VAL A 277 23.91 3.38 1.56
N ALA A 278 23.31 3.50 0.38
CA ALA A 278 23.95 3.09 -0.88
C ALA A 278 25.35 3.71 -1.04
N ALA A 279 25.53 4.97 -0.62
CA ALA A 279 26.81 5.69 -0.61
C ALA A 279 27.97 4.93 0.05
N ILE A 280 27.70 4.19 1.13
CA ILE A 280 28.72 3.52 1.95
C ILE A 280 28.72 1.99 1.78
N THR A 281 27.74 1.43 1.07
CA THR A 281 27.61 -0.03 0.89
C THR A 281 27.70 -0.49 -0.57
N SER A 282 27.74 0.43 -1.53
CA SER A 282 27.81 0.10 -2.95
C SER A 282 29.01 -0.79 -3.31
N PRO A 283 28.83 -1.79 -4.20
CA PRO A 283 29.90 -2.65 -4.71
C PRO A 283 31.13 -1.89 -5.23
N TYR A 284 30.90 -0.86 -6.05
CA TYR A 284 31.95 -0.09 -6.72
C TYR A 284 31.81 1.40 -6.39
N PRO A 285 32.38 1.88 -5.26
CA PRO A 285 32.20 3.25 -4.80
C PRO A 285 32.89 4.31 -5.68
N ASP A 286 33.87 3.90 -6.50
CA ASP A 286 34.57 4.79 -7.43
C ASP A 286 33.76 5.07 -8.72
N ARG A 287 32.61 4.40 -8.90
CA ARG A 287 31.70 4.63 -10.03
C ARG A 287 30.64 5.66 -9.68
N GLN A 288 30.20 6.40 -10.69
CA GLN A 288 29.14 7.38 -10.54
C GLN A 288 27.87 6.67 -10.03
N GLN A 289 27.36 7.14 -8.89
CA GLN A 289 26.07 6.67 -8.37
C GLN A 289 24.95 7.28 -9.21
N LEU A 290 23.89 6.51 -9.42
CA LEU A 290 22.71 6.97 -10.11
C LEU A 290 21.86 7.80 -9.14
N ASP A 291 22.22 9.07 -8.97
CA ASP A 291 21.42 10.07 -8.27
C ASP A 291 21.42 11.36 -9.08
N VAL A 292 20.22 11.79 -9.49
CA VAL A 292 20.02 12.98 -10.31
C VAL A 292 19.54 14.20 -9.51
N THR A 293 19.50 14.10 -8.18
CA THR A 293 19.02 15.17 -7.28
C THR A 293 19.76 16.49 -7.52
N ASP A 294 21.10 16.46 -7.53
CA ASP A 294 21.91 17.67 -7.76
C ASP A 294 21.67 18.27 -9.17
N GLU A 295 21.44 17.42 -10.16
CA GLU A 295 21.15 17.87 -11.53
C GLU A 295 19.75 18.49 -11.63
N MET A 296 18.74 17.92 -10.97
CA MET A 296 17.40 18.51 -10.87
C MET A 296 17.45 19.89 -10.23
N VAL A 297 18.17 20.04 -9.10
CA VAL A 297 18.37 21.33 -8.43
C VAL A 297 19.11 22.30 -9.34
N ARG A 298 20.17 21.85 -10.03
CA ARG A 298 20.95 22.69 -10.96
C ARG A 298 20.12 23.19 -12.15
N GLN A 299 19.19 22.37 -12.64
CA GLN A 299 18.26 22.74 -13.71
C GLN A 299 17.09 23.60 -13.23
N GLY A 300 16.94 23.80 -11.91
CA GLY A 300 15.88 24.61 -11.32
C GLY A 300 14.52 23.91 -11.31
N TYR A 301 14.51 22.58 -11.12
CA TYR A 301 13.29 21.80 -10.96
C TYR A 301 12.44 22.31 -9.80
N THR A 302 11.13 22.19 -9.96
CA THR A 302 10.12 22.50 -8.96
C THR A 302 9.20 21.29 -8.79
N PRO A 303 8.49 21.17 -7.65
CA PRO A 303 7.47 20.14 -7.47
C PRO A 303 6.46 20.08 -8.62
N ILE A 304 5.97 21.22 -9.09
CA ILE A 304 5.05 21.27 -10.25
C ILE A 304 5.67 20.65 -11.50
N GLN A 305 6.92 20.99 -11.84
CA GLN A 305 7.59 20.40 -13.01
C GLN A 305 7.77 18.89 -12.88
N MET A 306 8.01 18.37 -11.67
CA MET A 306 8.09 16.92 -11.43
C MET A 306 6.78 16.22 -11.79
N PHE A 307 5.62 16.80 -11.42
CA PHE A 307 4.31 16.29 -11.80
C PHE A 307 3.99 16.49 -13.28
N GLU A 308 4.42 17.61 -13.90
CA GLU A 308 4.24 17.85 -15.34
C GLU A 308 4.99 16.79 -16.17
N MET A 309 6.18 16.38 -15.73
CA MET A 309 6.93 15.30 -16.38
C MET A 309 6.25 13.95 -16.21
N GLY A 310 5.67 13.67 -15.04
CA GLY A 310 4.85 12.47 -14.85
C GLY A 310 3.61 12.45 -15.75
N ASP A 311 2.86 13.56 -15.84
CA ASP A 311 1.72 13.72 -16.76
C ASP A 311 2.14 13.50 -18.22
N GLU A 312 3.31 14.02 -18.60
CA GLU A 312 3.88 13.85 -19.94
C GLU A 312 4.25 12.38 -20.23
N PHE A 313 4.82 11.67 -19.25
CA PHE A 313 5.09 10.24 -19.34
C PHE A 313 3.80 9.46 -19.65
N PHE A 314 2.72 9.67 -18.88
CA PHE A 314 1.43 9.01 -19.11
C PHE A 314 0.84 9.34 -20.48
N GLN A 315 0.90 10.60 -20.90
CA GLN A 315 0.44 10.99 -22.23
C GLN A 315 1.25 10.31 -23.35
N SER A 316 2.57 10.14 -23.16
CA SER A 316 3.43 9.42 -24.12
C SER A 316 2.99 7.96 -24.33
N LEU A 317 2.35 7.37 -23.32
CA LEU A 317 1.77 6.02 -23.34
C LEU A 317 0.34 6.00 -23.93
N ASN A 318 -0.16 7.10 -24.50
CA ASN A 318 -1.54 7.22 -24.95
C ASN A 318 -2.58 7.07 -23.81
N MET A 319 -2.21 7.47 -22.59
CA MET A 319 -3.09 7.49 -21.43
C MET A 319 -3.70 8.88 -21.19
N THR A 320 -4.60 8.97 -20.19
CA THR A 320 -5.40 10.18 -19.95
C THR A 320 -4.55 11.28 -19.32
N LYS A 321 -4.47 12.44 -19.99
CA LYS A 321 -3.88 13.65 -19.43
C LYS A 321 -4.54 14.03 -18.10
N LEU A 322 -3.76 14.54 -17.14
CA LEU A 322 -4.28 15.08 -15.89
C LEU A 322 -5.30 16.23 -16.13
N PRO A 323 -6.47 16.17 -15.48
CA PRO A 323 -7.49 17.19 -15.65
C PRO A 323 -7.12 18.50 -14.97
N GLN A 324 -7.75 19.61 -15.37
CA GLN A 324 -7.46 20.94 -14.82
C GLN A 324 -7.71 21.02 -13.30
N SER A 325 -8.75 20.32 -12.80
CA SER A 325 -9.07 20.18 -11.38
C SER A 325 -7.94 19.60 -10.54
N PHE A 326 -7.11 18.71 -11.11
CA PHE A 326 -5.95 18.17 -10.43
C PHE A 326 -4.96 19.28 -10.07
N TRP A 327 -4.61 20.13 -11.04
CA TRP A 327 -3.66 21.23 -10.85
C TRP A 327 -4.20 22.33 -9.95
N GLU A 328 -5.51 22.57 -9.98
CA GLU A 328 -6.16 23.63 -9.18
C GLU A 328 -6.32 23.27 -7.71
N LYS A 329 -6.46 21.97 -7.39
CA LYS A 329 -6.88 21.52 -6.05
C LYS A 329 -5.88 20.65 -5.31
N SER A 330 -4.86 20.11 -5.99
CA SER A 330 -3.83 19.28 -5.34
C SER A 330 -2.91 20.12 -4.44
N ILE A 331 -2.37 19.48 -3.39
CA ILE A 331 -1.32 20.05 -2.54
C ILE A 331 -0.03 19.34 -2.91
N LEU A 332 0.78 19.99 -3.75
CA LEU A 332 2.01 19.42 -4.30
C LEU A 332 3.27 19.95 -3.59
N GLU A 333 3.09 20.83 -2.60
CA GLU A 333 4.14 21.40 -1.76
C GLU A 333 3.64 21.50 -0.32
N LYS A 334 4.55 21.42 0.66
CA LYS A 334 4.20 21.61 2.07
C LYS A 334 3.77 23.08 2.30
N PRO A 335 2.58 23.34 2.84
CA PRO A 335 2.13 24.68 3.18
C PRO A 335 3.05 25.36 4.22
N GLU A 336 3.31 26.66 4.05
CA GLU A 336 4.17 27.46 4.95
C GLU A 336 3.38 28.26 5.99
N ASP A 337 2.06 28.08 6.05
CA ASP A 337 1.15 28.81 6.95
C ASP A 337 1.11 28.26 8.39
N GLY A 338 1.86 27.19 8.66
CA GLY A 338 2.02 26.58 9.99
C GLY A 338 0.88 25.65 10.40
N ARG A 339 -0.04 25.29 9.49
CA ARG A 339 -1.07 24.28 9.78
C ARG A 339 -0.48 22.88 9.89
N ASP A 340 -1.09 22.06 10.74
CA ASP A 340 -0.80 20.63 10.80
C ASP A 340 -1.51 19.92 9.63
N LEU A 341 -0.80 19.00 8.97
CA LEU A 341 -1.34 18.20 7.88
C LEU A 341 -0.68 16.82 7.84
N VAL A 342 -1.34 15.86 7.21
CA VAL A 342 -0.74 14.56 6.91
C VAL A 342 0.16 14.72 5.69
N CYS A 343 1.48 14.84 5.91
CA CYS A 343 2.45 14.99 4.81
C CYS A 343 2.75 13.70 4.04
N HIS A 344 2.34 12.53 4.56
CA HIS A 344 2.47 11.28 3.81
C HIS A 344 1.75 11.40 2.46
N ALA A 345 2.45 11.03 1.38
CA ALA A 345 1.94 11.11 0.03
C ALA A 345 0.65 10.29 -0.11
N SER A 346 -0.31 10.83 -0.86
CA SER A 346 -1.61 10.18 -1.08
C SER A 346 -2.30 10.75 -2.33
N ALA A 347 -2.98 9.86 -3.06
CA ALA A 347 -3.83 10.19 -4.20
C ALA A 347 -5.31 9.95 -3.88
N TRP A 348 -6.19 10.81 -4.39
CA TRP A 348 -7.60 10.88 -4.00
C TRP A 348 -8.55 10.90 -5.22
N GLU A 349 -9.62 10.10 -5.19
CA GLU A 349 -10.76 10.13 -6.14
C GLU A 349 -12.00 10.66 -5.42
N PHE A 350 -12.64 11.70 -5.98
CA PHE A 350 -13.74 12.41 -5.31
C PHE A 350 -15.12 11.97 -5.81
N SER A 351 -15.26 10.81 -6.43
CA SER A 351 -16.53 10.27 -6.97
C SER A 351 -17.26 11.23 -7.92
N LYS A 352 -16.52 12.13 -8.56
CA LYS A 352 -16.95 13.06 -9.61
C LYS A 352 -16.05 12.89 -10.82
N THR A 353 -16.59 13.20 -12.00
CA THR A 353 -15.78 13.19 -13.22
C THR A 353 -14.61 14.14 -13.08
N ASP A 354 -13.41 13.61 -13.30
CA ASP A 354 -12.13 14.33 -13.32
C ASP A 354 -11.75 15.06 -12.02
N ASP A 355 -12.45 14.89 -10.89
CA ASP A 355 -12.02 15.43 -9.59
C ASP A 355 -11.13 14.40 -8.89
N VAL A 356 -9.84 14.50 -9.19
CA VAL A 356 -8.76 13.69 -8.65
C VAL A 356 -7.66 14.62 -8.13
N ARG A 357 -7.03 14.27 -7.01
CA ARG A 357 -6.03 15.14 -6.35
C ARG A 357 -4.88 14.33 -5.78
N ILE A 358 -3.73 14.98 -5.61
CA ILE A 358 -2.61 14.46 -4.82
C ILE A 358 -2.35 15.41 -3.65
N LYS A 359 -2.02 14.84 -2.49
CA LYS A 359 -1.43 15.53 -1.35
C LYS A 359 -0.04 14.93 -1.11
N GLN A 360 1.01 15.68 -1.42
CA GLN A 360 2.40 15.30 -1.22
C GLN A 360 3.22 16.52 -0.81
N CYS A 361 4.00 16.40 0.28
CA CYS A 361 4.95 17.42 0.73
C CYS A 361 6.26 17.35 -0.08
N THR A 362 6.17 17.51 -1.40
CA THR A 362 7.25 17.18 -2.35
C THR A 362 8.51 18.02 -2.15
N ARG A 363 9.66 17.35 -2.26
CA ARG A 363 11.00 17.96 -2.31
C ARG A 363 11.65 17.66 -3.66
N VAL A 364 12.59 18.51 -4.07
CA VAL A 364 13.30 18.34 -5.35
C VAL A 364 14.44 17.33 -5.14
N THR A 365 14.09 16.05 -5.13
CA THR A 365 15.03 14.92 -5.04
C THR A 365 14.63 13.83 -6.01
N MET A 366 15.55 12.95 -6.37
CA MET A 366 15.27 11.80 -7.24
C MET A 366 14.23 10.86 -6.62
N ASP A 367 14.31 10.60 -5.31
CA ASP A 367 13.33 9.78 -4.60
C ASP A 367 11.90 10.36 -4.71
N GLN A 368 11.75 11.65 -4.42
CA GLN A 368 10.45 12.32 -4.53
C GLN A 368 9.95 12.43 -5.97
N PHE A 369 10.86 12.40 -6.96
CA PHE A 369 10.50 12.29 -8.37
C PHE A 369 9.85 10.94 -8.68
N PHE A 370 10.37 9.84 -8.11
CA PHE A 370 9.73 8.54 -8.21
C PHE A 370 8.42 8.48 -7.42
N THR A 371 8.35 9.06 -6.21
CA THR A 371 7.09 9.16 -5.47
C THR A 371 6.01 9.91 -6.27
N ALA A 372 6.36 11.00 -6.96
CA ALA A 372 5.40 11.70 -7.82
C ALA A 372 4.84 10.79 -8.94
N HIS A 373 5.68 9.94 -9.56
CA HIS A 373 5.21 8.95 -10.54
C HIS A 373 4.36 7.84 -9.91
N HIS A 374 4.70 7.40 -8.70
CA HIS A 374 3.91 6.45 -7.93
C HIS A 374 2.47 6.97 -7.72
N GLU A 375 2.34 8.16 -7.15
CA GLU A 375 1.04 8.79 -6.86
C GLU A 375 0.24 9.09 -8.15
N LEU A 376 0.92 9.50 -9.22
CA LEU A 376 0.27 9.69 -10.53
C LEU A 376 -0.23 8.37 -11.12
N GLY A 377 0.37 7.22 -10.78
CA GLY A 377 -0.17 5.89 -11.08
C GLY A 377 -1.55 5.66 -10.50
N HIS A 378 -1.76 6.04 -9.25
CA HIS A 378 -3.08 5.99 -8.62
C HIS A 378 -4.08 6.92 -9.33
N VAL A 379 -3.68 8.17 -9.60
CA VAL A 379 -4.51 9.13 -10.33
C VAL A 379 -4.89 8.61 -11.71
N GLN A 380 -3.94 7.99 -12.41
CA GLN A 380 -4.19 7.41 -13.71
C GLN A 380 -5.22 6.27 -13.62
N TYR A 381 -5.13 5.41 -12.61
CA TYR A 381 -6.09 4.34 -12.38
C TYR A 381 -7.50 4.92 -12.14
N PHE A 382 -7.61 5.95 -11.29
CA PHE A 382 -8.87 6.67 -11.04
C PHE A 382 -9.50 7.16 -12.34
N LEU A 383 -8.70 7.82 -13.19
CA LEU A 383 -9.15 8.36 -14.46
C LEU A 383 -9.57 7.27 -15.47
N GLN A 384 -9.01 6.05 -15.39
CA GLN A 384 -9.39 4.96 -16.29
C GLN A 384 -10.72 4.31 -15.88
N TYR A 385 -10.97 4.09 -14.58
CA TYR A 385 -12.18 3.40 -14.12
C TYR A 385 -13.34 4.33 -13.74
N GLN A 386 -13.18 5.66 -13.75
CA GLN A 386 -14.23 6.60 -13.30
C GLN A 386 -15.56 6.48 -14.06
N HIS A 387 -15.58 5.81 -15.21
CA HIS A 387 -16.80 5.54 -15.97
C HIS A 387 -17.62 4.34 -15.44
N LEU A 388 -17.04 3.52 -14.56
CA LEU A 388 -17.68 2.35 -13.97
C LEU A 388 -18.67 2.74 -12.86
N PRO A 389 -19.63 1.84 -12.53
CA PRO A 389 -20.43 1.94 -11.31
C PRO A 389 -19.55 2.12 -10.07
N SER A 390 -20.06 2.86 -9.08
CA SER A 390 -19.39 3.25 -7.84
C SER A 390 -18.67 2.09 -7.16
N VAL A 391 -19.29 0.92 -7.10
CA VAL A 391 -18.75 -0.28 -6.46
C VAL A 391 -17.55 -0.90 -7.18
N TYR A 392 -17.30 -0.51 -8.43
CA TYR A 392 -16.18 -0.97 -9.24
C TYR A 392 -15.06 0.06 -9.41
N ARG A 393 -15.23 1.27 -8.90
CA ARG A 393 -14.21 2.33 -8.89
C ARG A 393 -13.15 2.07 -7.81
N ASP A 394 -12.41 1.00 -8.00
CA ASP A 394 -11.34 0.53 -7.12
C ASP A 394 -10.39 -0.35 -7.96
N GLY A 395 -9.20 -0.65 -7.45
CA GLY A 395 -8.26 -1.57 -8.07
C GLY A 395 -8.81 -2.99 -8.14
N ALA A 396 -8.30 -3.80 -9.08
CA ALA A 396 -8.74 -5.20 -9.21
C ALA A 396 -8.53 -5.99 -7.90
N ASN A 397 -7.44 -5.68 -7.19
CA ASN A 397 -7.24 -5.88 -5.75
C ASN A 397 -6.34 -4.74 -5.22
N PRO A 398 -6.12 -4.61 -3.91
CA PRO A 398 -5.31 -3.50 -3.35
C PRO A 398 -3.89 -3.41 -3.91
N GLY A 399 -3.25 -4.55 -4.21
CA GLY A 399 -1.89 -4.56 -4.74
C GLY A 399 -1.78 -4.06 -6.19
N PHE A 400 -2.85 -4.15 -6.99
CA PHE A 400 -2.86 -3.56 -8.33
C PHE A 400 -2.77 -2.05 -8.26
N HIS A 401 -3.45 -1.42 -7.30
CA HIS A 401 -3.46 0.03 -7.17
C HIS A 401 -2.06 0.58 -6.91
N GLU A 402 -1.34 -0.10 -6.00
CA GLU A 402 0.05 0.19 -5.61
C GLU A 402 1.08 -0.17 -6.70
N ALA A 403 0.78 -1.12 -7.60
CA ALA A 403 1.73 -1.56 -8.62
C ALA A 403 1.83 -0.61 -9.83
N VAL A 404 0.74 0.06 -10.20
CA VAL A 404 0.68 0.84 -11.46
C VAL A 404 1.69 1.98 -11.50
N GLY A 405 1.77 2.77 -10.43
CA GLY A 405 2.74 3.86 -10.33
C GLY A 405 4.18 3.37 -10.22
N ASP A 406 4.38 2.21 -9.59
CA ASP A 406 5.67 1.59 -9.42
C ASP A 406 6.25 1.01 -10.73
N VAL A 407 5.41 0.47 -11.61
CA VAL A 407 5.83 0.02 -12.97
C VAL A 407 6.48 1.17 -13.75
N LEU A 408 5.90 2.37 -13.65
CA LEU A 408 6.43 3.54 -14.34
C LEU A 408 7.71 4.02 -13.69
N SER A 409 7.74 4.04 -12.36
CA SER A 409 8.93 4.37 -11.59
C SER A 409 10.11 3.46 -11.95
N LEU A 410 9.88 2.18 -12.26
CA LEU A 410 10.91 1.27 -12.77
C LEU A 410 11.51 1.78 -14.10
N SER A 411 10.69 2.18 -15.08
CA SER A 411 11.21 2.77 -16.33
C SER A 411 11.89 4.13 -16.13
N VAL A 412 11.30 5.01 -15.32
CA VAL A 412 11.85 6.35 -15.04
C VAL A 412 13.19 6.28 -14.32
N SER A 413 13.41 5.24 -13.50
CA SER A 413 14.66 5.01 -12.77
C SER A 413 15.83 4.53 -13.64
N THR A 414 15.59 4.20 -14.91
CA THR A 414 16.65 3.68 -15.79
C THR A 414 17.61 4.80 -16.23
N PRO A 415 18.93 4.53 -16.33
CA PRO A 415 19.87 5.47 -16.95
C PRO A 415 19.41 5.92 -18.34
N LYS A 416 18.87 4.99 -19.13
CA LYS A 416 18.30 5.25 -20.46
C LYS A 416 17.25 6.36 -20.43
N HIS A 417 16.29 6.29 -19.50
CA HIS A 417 15.25 7.31 -19.38
C HIS A 417 15.81 8.64 -18.85
N LEU A 418 16.62 8.59 -17.79
CA LEU A 418 17.21 9.77 -17.15
C LEU A 418 18.12 10.56 -18.10
N GLU A 419 18.85 9.89 -19.00
CA GLU A 419 19.59 10.53 -20.09
C GLU A 419 18.66 11.20 -21.10
N LYS A 420 17.56 10.53 -21.47
CA LYS A 420 16.58 11.00 -22.45
C LYS A 420 15.92 12.31 -22.01
N ILE A 421 15.61 12.43 -20.72
CA ILE A 421 15.05 13.66 -20.12
C ILE A 421 16.12 14.67 -19.69
N GLY A 422 17.41 14.37 -19.93
CA GLY A 422 18.52 15.29 -19.71
C GLY A 422 18.97 15.44 -18.25
N LEU A 423 18.51 14.56 -17.35
CA LEU A 423 18.90 14.51 -15.93
C LEU A 423 20.17 13.70 -15.67
N LEU A 424 20.54 12.81 -16.59
CA LEU A 424 21.79 12.06 -16.52
C LEU A 424 22.71 12.47 -17.68
N LYS A 425 23.97 12.79 -17.37
CA LYS A 425 24.98 13.24 -18.34
C LYS A 425 26.29 12.48 -18.15
N ASP A 426 26.93 12.16 -19.26
CA ASP A 426 28.25 11.52 -19.32
C ASP A 426 28.34 10.19 -18.51
N TYR A 427 27.21 9.50 -18.32
CA TYR A 427 27.15 8.26 -17.57
C TYR A 427 27.72 7.10 -18.39
N VAL A 428 28.72 6.42 -17.83
CA VAL A 428 29.33 5.25 -18.48
C VAL A 428 28.65 4.00 -17.92
N GLN A 429 27.73 3.44 -18.71
CA GLN A 429 27.02 2.20 -18.35
C GLN A 429 27.90 0.97 -18.61
N ASP A 430 28.94 0.79 -17.79
CA ASP A 430 29.75 -0.44 -17.74
C ASP A 430 29.18 -1.46 -16.73
N GLU A 431 29.78 -2.65 -16.68
CA GLU A 431 29.29 -3.75 -15.83
C GLU A 431 29.31 -3.39 -14.33
N GLU A 432 30.27 -2.58 -13.88
CA GLU A 432 30.35 -2.11 -12.49
C GLU A 432 29.22 -1.13 -12.17
N SER A 433 28.95 -0.19 -13.08
CA SER A 433 27.89 0.80 -12.92
C SER A 433 26.50 0.16 -13.01
N LYS A 434 26.31 -0.83 -13.89
CA LYS A 434 25.11 -1.67 -13.92
C LYS A 434 24.92 -2.40 -12.60
N LEU A 435 25.98 -3.01 -12.05
CA LEU A 435 25.87 -3.69 -10.75
C LEU A 435 25.44 -2.74 -9.63
N ASN A 436 26.01 -1.53 -9.57
CA ASN A 436 25.58 -0.51 -8.61
C ASN A 436 24.09 -0.13 -8.81
N GLN A 437 23.61 -0.07 -10.05
CA GLN A 437 22.19 0.15 -10.35
C GLN A 437 21.32 -1.00 -9.81
N PHE A 438 21.66 -2.26 -10.10
CA PHE A 438 20.93 -3.41 -9.55
C PHE A 438 20.93 -3.38 -8.02
N TYR A 439 22.08 -3.10 -7.42
CA TYR A 439 22.25 -3.03 -5.97
C TYR A 439 21.35 -1.96 -5.36
N THR A 440 21.36 -0.75 -5.91
CA THR A 440 20.51 0.36 -5.46
C THR A 440 19.03 0.04 -5.60
N ALA A 441 18.61 -0.55 -6.73
CA ALA A 441 17.23 -1.00 -6.91
C ALA A 441 16.83 -2.09 -5.91
N ALA A 442 17.77 -2.95 -5.50
CA ALA A 442 17.49 -3.98 -4.51
C ALA A 442 17.38 -3.41 -3.09
N LEU A 443 18.14 -2.37 -2.76
CA LEU A 443 18.03 -1.62 -1.50
C LEU A 443 16.70 -0.87 -1.35
N THR A 444 15.95 -0.65 -2.42
CA THR A 444 14.62 -0.02 -2.37
C THR A 444 13.49 -1.04 -2.57
N LYS A 445 13.62 -1.95 -3.53
CA LYS A 445 12.54 -2.90 -3.90
C LYS A 445 12.65 -4.26 -3.21
N LEU A 446 13.82 -4.88 -3.17
CA LEU A 446 13.93 -6.23 -2.61
C LEU A 446 13.81 -6.21 -1.09
N VAL A 447 14.56 -5.32 -0.43
CA VAL A 447 14.64 -5.31 1.04
C VAL A 447 13.34 -4.92 1.73
N PHE A 448 12.46 -4.25 0.98
CA PHE A 448 11.12 -3.87 1.40
C PHE A 448 10.16 -5.07 1.54
N LEU A 449 10.34 -6.15 0.77
CA LEU A 449 9.39 -7.28 0.77
C LEU A 449 9.26 -7.98 2.13
N PRO A 450 10.36 -8.36 2.83
CA PRO A 450 10.25 -8.88 4.18
C PRO A 450 9.69 -7.86 5.18
N PHE A 451 9.96 -6.57 5.00
CA PHE A 451 9.35 -5.52 5.80
C PHE A 451 7.83 -5.54 5.65
N ALA A 452 7.33 -5.41 4.42
CA ALA A 452 5.90 -5.33 4.13
C ALA A 452 5.15 -6.57 4.61
N TYR A 453 5.73 -7.75 4.38
CA TYR A 453 5.19 -9.02 4.86
C TYR A 453 5.01 -9.06 6.39
N THR A 454 6.00 -8.59 7.15
CA THR A 454 5.92 -8.66 8.62
C THR A 454 4.89 -7.73 9.22
N ILE A 455 4.59 -6.58 8.59
CA ILE A 455 3.59 -5.64 9.13
C ILE A 455 2.23 -6.31 9.22
N ASP A 456 1.79 -6.96 8.15
CA ASP A 456 0.48 -7.62 8.14
C ASP A 456 0.50 -9.01 8.77
N LYS A 457 1.60 -9.76 8.68
CA LYS A 457 1.73 -10.98 9.47
C LYS A 457 1.57 -10.71 10.97
N TYR A 458 2.14 -9.60 11.46
CA TYR A 458 2.00 -9.14 12.83
C TYR A 458 0.55 -8.76 13.15
N ARG A 459 -0.06 -7.89 12.34
CA ARG A 459 -1.46 -7.46 12.56
C ARG A 459 -2.45 -8.62 12.48
N TRP A 460 -2.26 -9.57 11.56
CA TRP A 460 -3.08 -10.78 11.49
C TRP A 460 -2.94 -11.63 12.75
N GLY A 461 -1.72 -11.79 13.27
CA GLY A 461 -1.50 -12.49 14.54
C GLY A 461 -2.25 -11.84 15.71
N ILE A 462 -2.32 -10.52 15.75
CA ILE A 462 -3.13 -9.79 16.74
C ILE A 462 -4.62 -10.01 16.51
N PHE A 463 -5.13 -9.83 15.29
CA PHE A 463 -6.55 -9.98 14.98
C PHE A 463 -7.07 -11.39 15.24
N ARG A 464 -6.21 -12.40 15.02
CA ARG A 464 -6.48 -13.82 15.30
C ARG A 464 -6.35 -14.19 16.77
N GLY A 465 -5.78 -13.31 17.59
CA GLY A 465 -5.49 -13.58 19.00
C GLY A 465 -4.31 -14.52 19.23
N ASP A 466 -3.51 -14.79 18.18
CA ASP A 466 -2.25 -15.55 18.26
C ASP A 466 -1.17 -14.73 18.99
N ILE A 467 -1.25 -13.40 18.91
CA ILE A 467 -0.41 -12.45 19.64
C ILE A 467 -1.30 -11.71 20.64
N LYS A 468 -0.97 -11.83 21.93
CA LYS A 468 -1.74 -11.20 23.01
C LYS A 468 -1.21 -9.81 23.36
N PRO A 469 -2.01 -8.95 24.02
CA PRO A 469 -1.59 -7.60 24.40
C PRO A 469 -0.28 -7.53 25.21
N GLU A 470 -0.04 -8.52 26.07
CA GLU A 470 1.19 -8.66 26.86
C GLU A 470 2.42 -9.13 26.05
N GLU A 471 2.24 -9.38 24.74
CA GLU A 471 3.28 -9.86 23.82
C GLU A 471 3.42 -8.97 22.57
N TYR A 472 2.70 -7.85 22.52
CA TYR A 472 2.60 -7.01 21.33
C TYR A 472 3.96 -6.52 20.86
N ASN A 473 4.84 -6.09 21.75
CA ASN A 473 6.06 -5.42 21.32
C ASN A 473 7.17 -6.42 20.96
N CYS A 474 7.38 -7.45 21.78
CA CYS A 474 8.42 -8.42 21.50
C CYS A 474 8.03 -9.37 20.36
N LYS A 475 6.75 -9.68 20.11
CA LYS A 475 6.37 -10.36 18.86
C LYS A 475 6.58 -9.52 17.61
N PHE A 476 6.37 -8.21 17.70
CA PHE A 476 6.72 -7.31 16.60
C PHE A 476 8.22 -7.42 16.27
N TRP A 477 9.10 -7.21 17.26
CA TRP A 477 10.55 -7.27 17.05
C TRP A 477 11.07 -8.67 16.69
N GLU A 478 10.47 -9.74 17.23
CA GLU A 478 10.76 -11.13 16.84
C GLU A 478 10.49 -11.34 15.35
N MET A 479 9.36 -10.86 14.83
CA MET A 479 9.05 -10.97 13.39
C MET A 479 9.98 -10.10 12.54
N ARG A 480 10.24 -8.85 12.94
CA ARG A 480 11.17 -7.96 12.23
C ARG A 480 12.58 -8.58 12.15
N SER A 481 13.07 -9.16 13.24
CA SER A 481 14.35 -9.87 13.25
C SER A 481 14.30 -11.14 12.40
N LYS A 482 13.27 -11.98 12.54
CA LYS A 482 13.18 -13.26 11.83
C LYS A 482 13.17 -13.12 10.30
N TYR A 483 12.46 -12.14 9.77
CA TYR A 483 12.28 -12.00 8.32
C TYR A 483 13.17 -10.93 7.69
N SER A 484 13.54 -9.88 8.43
CA SER A 484 14.41 -8.81 7.92
C SER A 484 15.81 -8.77 8.53
N GLY A 485 16.12 -9.59 9.54
CA GLY A 485 17.45 -9.57 10.15
C GLY A 485 17.86 -8.20 10.69
N ILE A 486 16.91 -7.42 11.18
CA ILE A 486 17.13 -6.09 11.78
C ILE A 486 16.68 -6.08 13.23
N GLU A 487 17.23 -5.17 14.02
CA GLU A 487 16.89 -5.00 15.43
C GLU A 487 16.93 -3.53 15.87
N PRO A 488 16.18 -3.15 16.93
CA PRO A 488 16.21 -1.79 17.45
C PRO A 488 17.61 -1.44 18.04
N PRO A 489 18.02 -0.16 18.00
CA PRO A 489 19.33 0.28 18.48
C PRO A 489 19.47 0.31 20.01
N VAL A 490 18.36 0.15 20.72
CA VAL A 490 18.27 0.11 22.18
C VAL A 490 17.37 -1.04 22.58
N VAL A 491 17.58 -1.57 23.78
CA VAL A 491 16.73 -2.63 24.33
C VAL A 491 15.30 -2.10 24.51
N ARG A 492 14.33 -2.81 23.95
CA ARG A 492 12.89 -2.59 24.09
C ARG A 492 12.26 -3.62 25.03
N SER A 493 11.02 -3.38 25.41
CA SER A 493 10.24 -4.23 26.30
C SER A 493 8.76 -4.12 26.00
N GLU A 494 7.92 -4.85 26.72
CA GLU A 494 6.46 -4.71 26.64
C GLU A 494 5.92 -3.42 27.26
N ALA A 495 6.75 -2.63 27.95
CA ALA A 495 6.38 -1.26 28.32
C ALA A 495 6.28 -0.35 27.07
N ASP A 496 7.06 -0.66 26.03
CA ASP A 496 7.05 0.02 24.75
C ASP A 496 6.00 -0.58 23.81
N LEU A 497 5.55 0.16 22.79
CA LEU A 497 4.69 -0.34 21.71
C LEU A 497 5.14 0.30 20.40
N ASP A 498 5.93 -0.43 19.63
CA ASP A 498 6.70 0.16 18.53
C ASP A 498 6.00 0.06 17.17
N ALA A 499 4.98 -0.79 17.02
CA ALA A 499 4.27 -0.97 15.75
C ALA A 499 3.53 0.31 15.27
N PRO A 500 2.81 1.07 16.12
CA PRO A 500 2.14 2.32 15.72
C PRO A 500 3.09 3.45 15.29
N ALA A 501 4.40 3.32 15.58
CA ALA A 501 5.40 4.26 15.07
C ALA A 501 5.57 4.20 13.53
N LYS A 502 4.86 3.29 12.84
CA LYS A 502 4.66 3.26 11.38
C LYS A 502 3.27 3.79 11.03
N TYR A 503 3.22 4.75 10.10
CA TYR A 503 2.00 5.45 9.67
C TYR A 503 0.81 4.50 9.44
N HIS A 504 0.97 3.49 8.59
CA HIS A 504 -0.10 2.57 8.20
C HIS A 504 -0.69 1.74 9.34
N VAL A 505 0.06 1.54 10.43
CA VAL A 505 -0.46 0.89 11.65
C VAL A 505 -1.35 1.88 12.41
N SER A 506 -0.88 3.12 12.61
CA SER A 506 -1.65 4.18 13.26
C SER A 506 -2.87 4.64 12.44
N ALA A 507 -2.79 4.53 11.11
CA ALA A 507 -3.82 4.96 10.17
C ALA A 507 -4.78 3.85 9.73
N ASP A 508 -4.64 2.63 10.28
CA ASP A 508 -5.46 1.47 9.90
C ASP A 508 -5.47 1.20 8.37
N VAL A 509 -4.31 1.40 7.73
CA VAL A 509 -4.13 1.10 6.30
C VAL A 509 -3.51 -0.29 6.19
N GLU A 510 -4.22 -1.22 5.56
CA GLU A 510 -3.71 -2.56 5.23
C GLU A 510 -2.37 -2.48 4.46
N TYR A 511 -1.43 -3.40 4.71
CA TYR A 511 -0.04 -3.28 4.22
C TYR A 511 0.35 -4.36 3.21
N LEU A 512 -0.36 -5.48 3.15
CA LEU A 512 -0.10 -6.54 2.17
C LEU A 512 -0.26 -6.04 0.73
N ARG A 513 -1.05 -4.97 0.49
CA ARG A 513 -1.07 -4.26 -0.79
C ARG A 513 0.32 -3.94 -1.34
N TYR A 514 1.25 -3.50 -0.48
CA TYR A 514 2.60 -3.16 -0.91
C TYR A 514 3.44 -4.40 -1.18
N PHE A 515 3.28 -5.46 -0.38
CA PHE A 515 3.93 -6.74 -0.67
C PHE A 515 3.52 -7.27 -2.05
N VAL A 516 2.21 -7.31 -2.31
CA VAL A 516 1.66 -7.79 -3.59
C VAL A 516 2.12 -6.90 -4.74
N SER A 517 2.07 -5.57 -4.56
CA SER A 517 2.59 -4.62 -5.55
C SER A 517 4.04 -4.89 -5.91
N PHE A 518 4.91 -5.09 -4.91
CA PHE A 518 6.34 -5.30 -5.13
C PHE A 518 6.67 -6.62 -5.81
N ILE A 519 5.70 -7.55 -5.91
CA ILE A 519 5.81 -8.74 -6.76
C ILE A 519 5.22 -8.48 -8.15
N ILE A 520 3.95 -8.07 -8.23
CA ILE A 520 3.24 -7.99 -9.51
C ILE A 520 3.71 -6.82 -10.38
N GLN A 521 4.31 -5.77 -9.80
CA GLN A 521 4.90 -4.67 -10.58
C GLN A 521 5.99 -5.19 -11.53
N PHE A 522 6.74 -6.23 -11.17
CA PHE A 522 7.73 -6.83 -12.06
C PHE A 522 7.08 -7.69 -13.15
N GLN A 523 5.96 -8.37 -12.86
CA GLN A 523 5.17 -9.06 -13.89
C GLN A 523 4.60 -8.06 -14.91
N PHE A 524 4.05 -6.95 -14.42
CA PHE A 524 3.52 -5.86 -15.25
C PHE A 524 4.61 -5.18 -16.06
N HIS A 525 5.74 -4.84 -15.42
CA HIS A 525 6.90 -4.25 -16.07
C HIS A 525 7.42 -5.17 -17.18
N ARG A 526 7.62 -6.46 -16.90
CA ARG A 526 8.02 -7.44 -17.92
C ARG A 526 7.07 -7.43 -19.11
N ALA A 527 5.77 -7.56 -18.87
CA ALA A 527 4.77 -7.57 -19.95
C ALA A 527 4.74 -6.24 -20.74
N ALA A 528 4.87 -5.09 -20.06
CA ALA A 528 4.92 -3.78 -20.70
C ALA A 528 6.19 -3.62 -21.56
N CYS A 529 7.33 -4.07 -21.07
CA CYS A 529 8.61 -4.07 -21.80
C CYS A 529 8.59 -4.97 -23.03
N GLU A 530 7.96 -6.15 -22.97
CA GLU A 530 7.77 -7.01 -24.14
C GLU A 530 6.94 -6.30 -25.22
N LYS A 531 5.83 -5.68 -24.82
CA LYS A 531 4.94 -4.92 -25.72
C LYS A 531 5.60 -3.65 -26.26
N ALA A 532 6.50 -3.02 -25.52
CA ALA A 532 7.32 -1.91 -26.00
C ALA A 532 8.46 -2.37 -26.93
N GLY A 533 8.72 -3.67 -27.04
CA GLY A 533 9.87 -4.21 -27.77
C GLY A 533 11.21 -3.91 -27.10
N GLU A 534 11.19 -3.61 -25.80
CA GLU A 534 12.32 -3.19 -24.97
C GLU A 534 12.93 -4.35 -24.19
N TYR A 535 12.20 -5.46 -24.03
CA TYR A 535 12.68 -6.67 -23.36
C TYR A 535 12.54 -7.91 -24.25
N VAL A 536 13.58 -8.76 -24.22
CA VAL A 536 13.58 -10.10 -24.81
C VAL A 536 14.35 -11.03 -23.87
N LYS A 537 13.71 -12.12 -23.43
CA LYS A 537 14.33 -13.07 -22.50
C LYS A 537 15.66 -13.62 -23.03
N GLY A 538 16.73 -13.44 -22.24
CA GLY A 538 18.08 -13.89 -22.55
C GLY A 538 18.87 -12.99 -23.52
N ASP A 539 18.30 -11.87 -23.96
CA ASP A 539 19.02 -10.87 -24.75
C ASP A 539 19.86 -9.97 -23.81
N PRO A 540 21.18 -9.83 -24.04
CA PRO A 540 22.05 -9.03 -23.18
C PRO A 540 21.87 -7.52 -23.32
N ILE A 541 21.15 -7.06 -24.35
CA ILE A 541 20.87 -5.64 -24.61
C ILE A 541 19.45 -5.30 -24.13
N LYS A 542 18.47 -6.15 -24.46
CA LYS A 542 17.06 -5.94 -24.12
C LYS A 542 16.68 -6.60 -22.79
N THR A 543 17.20 -6.04 -21.71
CA THR A 543 16.99 -6.54 -20.34
C THR A 543 15.87 -5.80 -19.62
N LEU A 544 15.28 -6.39 -18.57
CA LEU A 544 14.23 -5.74 -17.78
C LEU A 544 14.73 -4.48 -17.06
N ASN A 545 16.01 -4.44 -16.72
CA ASN A 545 16.63 -3.39 -15.90
C ASN A 545 16.97 -2.12 -16.67
N ASP A 546 17.04 -2.20 -17.99
CA ASP A 546 17.30 -1.06 -18.88
C ASP A 546 16.08 -0.74 -19.77
N CYS A 547 14.93 -1.34 -19.47
CA CYS A 547 13.69 -1.13 -20.21
C CYS A 547 13.06 0.23 -19.88
N ASP A 548 12.85 1.05 -20.92
CA ASP A 548 12.13 2.31 -20.84
C ASP A 548 10.87 2.24 -21.72
N ILE A 549 9.69 2.13 -21.10
CA ILE A 549 8.41 2.06 -21.84
C ILE A 549 7.92 3.42 -22.34
N TYR A 550 8.60 4.53 -22.00
CA TYR A 550 8.24 5.87 -22.43
C TYR A 550 8.05 5.97 -23.96
N GLN A 551 6.96 6.60 -24.40
CA GLN A 551 6.52 6.69 -25.81
C GLN A 551 6.05 5.38 -26.46
N SER A 552 5.83 4.31 -25.68
CA SER A 552 5.21 3.07 -26.16
C SER A 552 3.69 3.10 -26.00
N ALA A 553 2.99 3.56 -27.03
CA ALA A 553 1.53 3.48 -27.07
C ALA A 553 1.00 2.03 -27.00
N GLU A 554 1.76 1.05 -27.48
CA GLU A 554 1.38 -0.37 -27.40
C GLU A 554 1.36 -0.88 -25.95
N ALA A 555 2.41 -0.60 -25.18
CA ALA A 555 2.46 -0.92 -23.76
C ALA A 555 1.38 -0.16 -22.97
N GLY A 556 1.25 1.14 -23.25
CA GLY A 556 0.26 1.98 -22.59
C GLY A 556 -1.18 1.57 -22.84
N ASN A 557 -1.54 1.18 -24.07
CA ASN A 557 -2.87 0.67 -24.39
C ASN A 557 -3.18 -0.64 -23.64
N ALA A 558 -2.18 -1.52 -23.44
CA ALA A 558 -2.37 -2.76 -22.69
C ALA A 558 -2.54 -2.52 -21.18
N ILE A 559 -1.73 -1.61 -20.60
CA ILE A 559 -1.89 -1.19 -19.21
C ILE A 559 -3.28 -0.58 -19.03
N LYS A 560 -3.64 0.38 -19.88
CA LYS A 560 -4.95 1.03 -19.88
C LYS A 560 -6.11 0.04 -19.91
N ALA A 561 -6.05 -0.99 -20.78
CA ALA A 561 -7.09 -2.00 -20.86
C ALA A 561 -7.30 -2.77 -19.54
N MET A 562 -6.23 -3.04 -18.79
CA MET A 562 -6.32 -3.61 -17.44
C MET A 562 -6.93 -2.61 -16.44
N LEU A 563 -6.53 -1.34 -16.49
CA LEU A 563 -7.02 -0.31 -15.55
C LEU A 563 -8.50 0.04 -15.75
N GLU A 564 -8.98 0.08 -17.00
CA GLU A 564 -10.38 0.36 -17.32
C GLU A 564 -11.35 -0.67 -16.72
N MET A 565 -10.86 -1.87 -16.34
CA MET A 565 -11.67 -2.90 -15.69
C MET A 565 -12.03 -2.55 -14.23
N GLY A 566 -11.27 -1.66 -13.57
CA GLY A 566 -11.41 -1.39 -12.13
C GLY A 566 -11.51 -2.68 -11.32
N SER A 567 -12.49 -2.76 -10.42
CA SER A 567 -12.81 -3.99 -9.68
C SER A 567 -14.04 -4.73 -10.22
N SER A 568 -14.39 -4.53 -11.50
CA SER A 568 -15.55 -5.19 -12.15
C SER A 568 -15.37 -6.69 -12.39
N LYS A 569 -14.12 -7.16 -12.42
CA LYS A 569 -13.76 -8.58 -12.55
C LYS A 569 -12.84 -9.01 -11.41
N PRO A 570 -12.77 -10.30 -11.09
CA PRO A 570 -11.72 -10.85 -10.24
C PRO A 570 -10.33 -10.49 -10.78
N TRP A 571 -9.39 -10.20 -9.88
CA TRP A 571 -8.04 -9.75 -10.26
C TRP A 571 -7.26 -10.68 -11.20
N PRO A 572 -7.44 -12.02 -11.22
CA PRO A 572 -6.76 -12.87 -12.20
C PRO A 572 -7.13 -12.53 -13.65
N ASP A 573 -8.37 -12.07 -13.87
CA ASP A 573 -8.83 -11.66 -15.21
C ASP A 573 -8.19 -10.33 -15.61
N ALA A 574 -8.02 -9.40 -14.67
CA ALA A 574 -7.33 -8.13 -14.93
C ALA A 574 -5.84 -8.35 -15.22
N MET A 575 -5.17 -9.23 -14.46
CA MET A 575 -3.77 -9.60 -14.70
C MET A 575 -3.57 -10.17 -16.11
N GLU A 576 -4.45 -11.09 -16.52
CA GLU A 576 -4.36 -11.78 -17.80
C GLU A 576 -4.42 -10.83 -19.00
N VAL A 577 -5.16 -9.72 -18.90
CA VAL A 577 -5.25 -8.71 -19.96
C VAL A 577 -3.90 -8.07 -20.27
N LEU A 578 -3.07 -7.82 -19.23
CA LEU A 578 -1.75 -7.23 -19.42
C LEU A 578 -0.68 -8.29 -19.68
N THR A 579 -0.62 -9.32 -18.83
CA THR A 579 0.52 -10.25 -18.77
C THR A 579 0.26 -11.58 -19.48
N GLY A 580 -1.00 -11.95 -19.73
CA GLY A 580 -1.38 -13.31 -20.13
C GLY A 580 -1.29 -14.35 -19.02
N GLU A 581 -0.95 -13.94 -17.79
CA GLU A 581 -0.85 -14.79 -16.60
C GLU A 581 -2.04 -14.52 -15.67
N ARG A 582 -2.43 -15.52 -14.87
CA ARG A 582 -3.58 -15.45 -13.95
C ARG A 582 -3.20 -15.59 -12.48
N ARG A 583 -1.91 -15.50 -12.16
CA ARG A 583 -1.37 -15.73 -10.81
C ARG A 583 -0.22 -14.78 -10.51
N MET A 584 -0.12 -14.38 -9.25
CA MET A 584 1.07 -13.70 -8.74
C MET A 584 2.27 -14.66 -8.77
N SER A 585 3.40 -14.19 -9.29
CA SER A 585 4.66 -14.95 -9.35
C SER A 585 5.86 -14.05 -9.10
N ALA A 586 6.82 -14.56 -8.32
CA ALA A 586 8.10 -13.89 -8.07
C ALA A 586 9.09 -14.01 -9.24
N ASP A 587 8.79 -14.81 -10.26
CA ASP A 587 9.70 -15.10 -11.38
C ASP A 587 10.28 -13.85 -12.04
N ALA A 588 9.44 -12.83 -12.28
CA ALA A 588 9.86 -11.60 -12.95
C ALA A 588 10.81 -10.76 -12.08
N LEU A 589 10.57 -10.75 -10.76
CA LEU A 589 11.44 -10.06 -9.80
C LEU A 589 12.78 -10.79 -9.67
N ILE A 590 12.76 -12.12 -9.58
CA ILE A 590 13.97 -12.93 -9.50
C ILE A 590 14.80 -12.74 -10.77
N GLU A 591 14.16 -12.78 -11.95
CA GLU A 591 14.81 -12.49 -13.23
C GLU A 591 15.45 -11.11 -13.27
N TYR A 592 14.78 -10.09 -12.75
CA TYR A 592 15.30 -8.72 -12.65
C TYR A 592 16.55 -8.61 -11.77
N PHE A 593 16.62 -9.37 -10.66
CA PHE A 593 17.73 -9.30 -9.70
C PHE A 593 18.77 -10.42 -9.85
N GLN A 594 18.59 -11.36 -10.78
CA GLN A 594 19.50 -12.50 -10.97
C GLN A 594 20.97 -12.08 -11.16
N PRO A 595 21.31 -11.05 -11.96
CA PRO A 595 22.70 -10.64 -12.12
C PRO A 595 23.35 -10.17 -10.81
N LEU A 596 22.57 -9.50 -9.95
CA LEU A 596 23.03 -9.07 -8.63
C LEU A 596 23.20 -10.25 -7.68
N TYR A 597 22.25 -11.20 -7.69
CA TYR A 597 22.34 -12.41 -6.88
C TYR A 597 23.62 -13.18 -7.15
N ASP A 598 23.89 -13.45 -8.43
CA ASP A 598 25.05 -14.23 -8.86
C ASP A 598 26.35 -13.55 -8.41
N TRP A 599 26.40 -12.22 -8.48
CA TRP A 599 27.54 -11.45 -7.99
C TRP A 599 27.67 -11.48 -6.47
N LEU A 600 26.57 -11.28 -5.72
CA LEU A 600 26.59 -11.25 -4.25
C LEU A 600 27.04 -12.57 -3.64
N VAL A 601 26.61 -13.70 -4.21
CA VAL A 601 27.04 -15.03 -3.74
C VAL A 601 28.56 -15.16 -3.80
N VAL A 602 29.15 -14.78 -4.94
CA VAL A 602 30.61 -14.84 -5.15
C VAL A 602 31.34 -13.81 -4.28
N GLU A 603 30.81 -12.60 -4.20
CA GLU A 603 31.44 -11.52 -3.44
C GLU A 603 31.39 -11.79 -1.93
N ASN A 604 30.25 -12.22 -1.39
CA ASN A 604 30.13 -12.56 0.03
C ASN A 604 31.07 -13.72 0.41
N GLU A 605 31.22 -14.74 -0.44
CA GLU A 605 32.22 -15.79 -0.25
C GLU A 605 33.65 -15.23 -0.25
N ARG A 606 33.98 -14.35 -1.21
CA ARG A 606 35.30 -13.72 -1.32
C ARG A 606 35.64 -12.84 -0.11
N LEU A 607 34.65 -12.12 0.42
CA LEU A 607 34.78 -11.24 1.59
C LEU A 607 34.78 -12.02 2.92
N GLY A 608 34.33 -13.28 2.90
CA GLY A 608 34.05 -14.05 4.12
C GLY A 608 32.87 -13.48 4.92
N ALA A 609 31.91 -12.84 4.24
CA ALA A 609 30.73 -12.29 4.88
C ALA A 609 29.81 -13.43 5.37
N TYR A 610 29.42 -13.40 6.64
CA TYR A 610 28.45 -14.34 7.19
C TYR A 610 27.08 -14.09 6.54
N VAL A 611 26.40 -15.14 6.09
CA VAL A 611 25.04 -15.09 5.51
C VAL A 611 24.04 -15.62 6.54
N GLY A 612 22.92 -14.92 6.71
CA GLY A 612 21.97 -15.13 7.80
C GLY A 612 22.35 -14.38 9.08
N TRP A 613 21.57 -14.55 10.15
CA TRP A 613 21.79 -13.86 11.41
C TRP A 613 21.34 -14.68 12.63
N GLU A 614 21.94 -14.38 13.77
CA GLU A 614 21.51 -14.90 15.07
C GLU A 614 20.22 -14.21 15.55
N GLU A 615 19.51 -14.85 16.49
CA GLU A 615 18.30 -14.26 17.07
C GLU A 615 18.59 -12.94 17.81
N THR A 616 17.71 -11.95 17.62
CA THR A 616 17.81 -10.68 18.35
C THR A 616 17.59 -10.89 19.86
N LYS A 617 18.29 -10.08 20.65
CA LYS A 617 18.11 -9.99 22.12
C LYS A 617 17.63 -8.61 22.55
N MET A 618 17.20 -7.79 21.59
CA MET A 618 16.89 -6.37 21.80
C MET A 618 15.43 -6.11 22.20
N CYS A 619 14.65 -7.15 22.52
CA CYS A 619 13.36 -7.03 23.21
C CYS A 619 13.28 -8.01 24.38
N ILE A 620 12.90 -7.51 25.56
CA ILE A 620 12.79 -8.31 26.78
C ILE A 620 11.32 -8.51 27.15
N TRP A 621 10.93 -9.77 27.29
CA TRP A 621 9.67 -10.20 27.91
C TRP A 621 9.71 -9.87 29.41
N LEU A 622 8.81 -8.99 29.87
CA LEU A 622 8.75 -8.53 31.27
C LEU A 622 7.88 -9.41 32.17
#